data_AF-A0A957RZB8-F1
#
_entry.id   AF-A0A957RZB8-F1
#
_cell.length_a   1.000
_cell.length_b   1.000
_cell.length_c   1.000
_cell.angle_alpha   90.00
_cell.angle_beta   90.00
_cell.angle_gamma   90.00
#
_symmetry.space_group_name_H-M   'P 1'
#
loop_
_entity.id
_entity.type
_entity.pdbx_description
1 polymer ?
#
loop_
_entity_poly.entity_id
_entity_poly.type
_entity_poly.pdbx_seq_one_letter_code
_entity_poly.pdbx_strand_id
1 'polypeptide(L)' 'MASTFQSTFKNQYGETWIFEYDFDTSTGVVRGSDVDWVEYPVLEGRADDLVMHQEERDWLMSAWQEALRAGTESET' A
#
# COMPACT_ATOMS: atom_id res chain seq x y z
N MET A 1 -15.43 13.18 -1.37
CA MET A 1 -14.10 12.79 -1.85
C MET A 1 -13.82 11.41 -1.29
N ALA A 2 -13.11 10.53 -2.01
CA ALA A 2 -12.69 9.27 -1.41
C ALA A 2 -11.68 9.61 -0.32
N SER A 3 -12.00 9.28 0.94
CA SER A 3 -11.09 9.45 2.08
C SER A 3 -9.92 8.47 2.04
N THR A 4 -9.89 7.57 1.06
CA THR A 4 -8.89 6.51 0.95
C THR A 4 -8.37 6.37 -0.49
N PHE A 5 -7.09 6.03 -0.60
CA PHE A 5 -6.42 5.57 -1.82
C PHE A 5 -6.21 4.06 -1.73
N GLN A 6 -6.39 3.34 -2.84
CA GLN A 6 -6.15 1.90 -2.90
C GLN A 6 -5.35 1.53 -4.14
N SER A 7 -4.32 0.70 -3.96
CA SER A 7 -3.55 0.08 -5.03
C SER A 7 -3.60 -1.43 -4.91
N THR A 8 -3.58 -2.15 -6.04
CA THR A 8 -3.60 -3.61 -6.07
C THR A 8 -2.50 -4.12 -7.00
N PHE A 9 -1.81 -5.16 -6.56
CA PHE A 9 -0.72 -5.77 -7.29
C PHE A 9 -0.83 -7.28 -7.26
N LYS A 10 -0.42 -7.92 -8.35
CA LYS A 10 -0.31 -9.37 -8.44
C LYS A 10 1.07 -9.72 -8.97
N ASN A 11 1.84 -10.45 -8.18
CA ASN A 11 3.21 -10.83 -8.54
C ASN A 11 3.22 -12.03 -9.51
N GLN A 12 4.41 -12.39 -9.99
CA GLN A 12 4.60 -13.53 -10.90
C GLN A 12 4.27 -14.90 -10.28
N TYR A 13 4.25 -15.01 -8.95
CA TYR A 13 3.94 -16.24 -8.22
C TYR A 13 2.43 -16.45 -8.03
N GLY A 14 1.63 -15.45 -8.40
CA GLY A 14 0.17 -15.48 -8.30
C GLY A 14 -0.37 -14.90 -7.00
N GLU A 15 0.49 -14.38 -6.13
CA GLU A 15 0.11 -13.70 -4.90
C GLU A 15 -0.49 -12.34 -5.22
N THR A 16 -1.51 -11.98 -4.46
CA THR A 16 -2.23 -10.72 -4.62
C THR A 16 -2.01 -9.86 -3.39
N TRP A 17 -1.67 -8.60 -3.61
CA TRP A 17 -1.42 -7.58 -2.60
C TRP A 17 -2.37 -6.41 -2.80
N ILE A 18 -2.85 -5.85 -1.68
CA ILE A 18 -3.69 -4.66 -1.63
C ILE A 18 -3.05 -3.70 -0.63
N PHE A 19 -2.80 -2.49 -1.09
CA PHE A 19 -2.37 -1.37 -0.27
C PHE A 19 -3.52 -0.37 -0.17
N GLU A 20 -3.84 0.05 1.06
CA GLU A 20 -4.82 1.07 1.35
C GLU A 20 -4.15 2.20 2.15
N TYR A 21 -4.42 3.44 1.77
CA TYR A 21 -3.98 4.63 2.49
C TYR A 21 -5.19 5.48 2.85
N ASP A 22 -5.33 5.79 4.13
CA ASP A 22 -6.38 6.64 4.68
C ASP A 22 -5.84 8.06 4.87
N PHE A 23 -6.46 9.02 4.19
CA PHE A 23 -6.02 10.43 4.20
C PHE A 23 -6.40 11.14 5.50
N ASP A 24 -7.50 10.74 6.14
CA ASP A 24 -8.00 11.38 7.37
C ASP A 24 -7.07 11.07 8.56
N THR A 25 -6.55 9.84 8.61
CA THR A 25 -5.63 9.35 9.64
C THR A 25 -4.16 9.43 9.22
N SER A 26 -3.89 9.66 7.93
CA SER A 26 -2.56 9.59 7.33
C SER A 26 -1.85 8.26 7.61
N THR A 27 -2.60 7.16 7.53
CA THR A 27 -2.08 5.80 7.77
C THR A 27 -2.20 4.93 6.53
N GLY A 28 -1.22 4.06 6.33
CA GLY A 28 -1.22 3.06 5.26
C GLY A 28 -1.19 1.64 5.83
N VAL A 29 -1.90 0.72 5.19
CA VAL A 29 -1.85 -0.71 5.49
C VAL A 29 -1.68 -1.51 4.20
N VAL A 30 -0.98 -2.64 4.29
CA VAL A 30 -0.86 -3.62 3.22
C VAL A 30 -1.37 -4.97 3.71
N ARG A 31 -2.13 -5.66 2.86
CA ARG A 31 -2.60 -7.03 3.08
C ARG A 31 -2.43 -7.83 1.81
N GLY A 32 -2.25 -9.14 1.92
CA GLY A 32 -2.12 -9.98 0.75
C GLY A 32 -2.46 -11.44 0.99
N SER A 33 -2.58 -12.18 -0.11
CA SER A 33 -2.94 -13.59 -0.08
C SER A 33 -1.90 -14.48 0.58
N ASP A 34 -0.62 -14.08 0.58
CA ASP A 34 0.48 -14.85 1.20
C ASP A 34 0.44 -14.81 2.73
N VAL A 35 -0.19 -13.79 3.30
CA VAL A 35 -0.29 -13.56 4.75
C VAL A 35 -1.73 -13.67 5.25
N ASP A 36 -2.54 -14.53 4.63
CA ASP A 36 -3.95 -14.76 4.99
C ASP A 36 -4.77 -13.47 5.11
N TRP A 37 -4.42 -12.44 4.33
CA TRP A 37 -5.04 -11.10 4.36
C TRP A 37 -4.91 -10.35 5.69
N VAL A 38 -3.95 -10.72 6.53
CA VAL A 38 -3.55 -9.94 7.71
C VAL A 38 -3.04 -8.57 7.26
N GLU A 39 -3.44 -7.53 7.99
CA GLU A 39 -3.04 -6.16 7.73
C GLU A 39 -1.72 -5.84 8.44
N TYR A 40 -0.78 -5.28 7.67
CA TYR A 40 0.51 -4.82 8.17
C TYR A 40 0.61 -3.31 7.96
N PRO A 41 1.06 -2.55 8.97
CA PRO A 41 1.23 -1.11 8.83
C PRO A 41 2.32 -0.81 7.81
N VAL A 42 2.06 0.21 7.00
CA VAL A 42 3.01 0.73 6.00
C VAL A 42 3.47 2.10 6.46
N LEU A 43 4.77 2.24 6.67
CA LEU A 43 5.43 3.48 7.06
C LEU A 43 6.50 3.80 6.02
N GLU A 44 6.42 5.01 5.45
CA GLU A 44 7.37 5.49 4.42
C GLU A 44 7.51 4.50 3.24
N GLY A 45 6.40 3.88 2.84
CA GLY A 45 6.35 2.91 1.72
C GLY A 45 6.94 1.53 2.04
N ARG A 46 7.07 1.18 3.33
CA ARG A 46 7.60 -0.11 3.78
C ARG A 46 6.71 -0.73 4.85
N ALA A 47 6.63 -2.06 4.85
CA ALA A 47 6.02 -2.85 5.92
C ALA A 47 7.12 -3.67 6.60
N ASP A 48 7.72 -3.14 7.68
CA ASP A 48 8.92 -3.74 8.29
C ASP A 48 8.67 -5.10 8.96
N ASP A 49 7.42 -5.35 9.39
CA ASP A 49 6.99 -6.63 9.98
C ASP A 49 6.56 -7.67 8.93
N LEU A 50 6.67 -7.33 7.63
CA LEU A 50 6.27 -8.16 6.51
C LEU A 50 7.46 -8.46 5.59
N VAL A 51 7.77 -9.74 5.42
CA VAL A 51 8.78 -10.16 4.44
C VAL A 51 8.17 -10.10 3.05
N MET A 52 8.70 -9.22 2.21
CA MET A 52 8.29 -9.05 0.82
C MET A 52 9.48 -9.20 -0.12
N HIS A 53 9.24 -9.76 -1.30
CA HIS A 53 10.21 -9.81 -2.39
C HIS A 53 10.49 -8.40 -2.95
N GLN A 54 11.55 -8.27 -3.77
CA GLN A 54 11.96 -6.96 -4.29
C GLN A 54 10.86 -6.28 -5.12
N GLU A 55 10.20 -7.03 -6.01
CA GLU A 55 9.13 -6.51 -6.87
C GLU A 55 7.95 -5.93 -6.06
N GLU A 56 7.59 -6.61 -4.97
CA GLU A 56 6.51 -6.20 -4.08
C GLU A 56 6.87 -4.94 -3.29
N ARG A 57 8.12 -4.86 -2.81
CA ARG A 57 8.63 -3.66 -2.13
C ARG A 57 8.67 -2.47 -3.08
N ASP A 58 9.06 -2.67 -4.32
CA ASP A 58 9.10 -1.62 -5.35
C ASP A 58 7.69 -1.13 -5.69
N TRP A 59 6.72 -2.05 -5.81
CA TRP A 59 5.31 -1.71 -5.96
C TRP A 59 4.77 -0.93 -4.75
N LEU A 60 5.00 -1.42 -3.52
CA LEU A 60 4.48 -0.80 -2.30
C LEU A 60 5.00 0.64 -2.13
N MET A 61 6.30 0.84 -2.39
CA MET A 61 6.91 2.18 -2.39
C MET A 61 6.26 3.10 -3.44
N SER A 62 6.01 2.59 -4.65
CA SER A 62 5.37 3.37 -5.72
C SER A 62 3.93 3.75 -5.35
N ALA A 63 3.16 2.79 -4.83
CA ALA A 63 1.79 3.00 -4.37
C ALA A 63 1.70 4.02 -3.23
N TRP A 64 2.65 3.99 -2.28
CA TRP A 64 2.77 4.98 -1.22
C TRP A 64 3.00 6.39 -1.78
N GLN A 65 3.91 6.55 -2.72
CA GLN A 65 4.20 7.86 -3.33
C GLN A 65 3.00 8.39 -4.13
N GLU A 66 2.27 7.52 -4.83
CA GLU A 66 1.05 7.89 -5.53
C GLU A 66 -0.04 8.35 -4.55
N ALA A 67 -0.23 7.65 -3.43
CA ALA A 67 -1.16 8.06 -2.38
C ALA A 67 -0.84 9.47 -1.88
N LEU A 68 0.42 9.76 -1.54
CA LEU A 68 0.83 11.09 -1.08
C LEU A 68 0.58 12.20 -2.11
N ARG A 69 0.77 11.91 -3.41
CA ARG A 69 0.46 12.86 -4.49
C ARG A 69 -1.04 13.12 -4.60
N ALA A 70 -1.86 12.05 -4.58
CA ALA A 70 -3.30 12.14 -4.67
C ALA A 70 -3.92 12.93 -3.50
N GLY A 71 -3.36 12.79 -2.29
CA GLY A 71 -3.75 13.61 -1.14
C GLY A 71 -3.45 15.10 -1.34
N THR A 72 -2.30 15.43 -1.93
CA THR A 72 -1.86 16.81 -2.17
C THR A 72 -2.68 17.49 -3.27
N GLU A 73 -3.08 16.76 -4.31
CA GLU A 73 -3.86 17.30 -5.44
C GLU A 73 -5.34 17.57 -5.10
N SER A 74 -5.82 17.07 -3.95
CA SER A 74 -7.21 17.27 -3.49
C SER A 74 -7.43 18.59 -2.74
N GLU A 75 -6.36 19.35 -2.44
CA GLU A 75 -6.40 20.64 -1.74
C GLU A 75 -6.29 21.89 -2.66
N THR A 76 -6.37 21.74 -4.00
CA THR A 76 -6.28 22.87 -4.96
C THR A 76 -7.63 23.24 -5.61
#